data_AF-A0A914M8A8-F1
#
_entry.id   AF-A0A914M8A8-F1
#
_cell.length_a   1.000
_cell.length_b   1.000
_cell.length_c   1.000
_cell.angle_alpha   90.00
_cell.angle_beta   90.00
_cell.angle_gamma   90.00
#
_symmetry.space_group_name_H-M   'P 1'
#
loop_
_entity.id
_entity.type
_entity.pdbx_description
1 polymer ?
#
loop_
_entity_poly.entity_id
_entity_poly.type
_entity_poly.pdbx_seq_one_letter_code
_entity_poly.pdbx_strand_id
1 'polypeptide(L)'
;MKDSMEQLKTENDQKNEKIKLLEGEIRKEKRKRELVEFVNKNEIKILNSKMNEANVLMDKKIGDLIKANNSNLVEFVEIKNKWSEISGRCCDNLCINSSKLIGNCIEGNGFVNIIDDENVKYIGVDEGFNRYVLIYAENLFNNPQNSLNYSLYYFEIKCKIEGEFNEGDKLVIIGVKNYSTNEYIFYDAHKSKICYTEKNKEFELSTSFNNNDIFGCGLVYPPTNKLNGFPYAFFTQNGEQIGKAILLDNFDSYQPNVDVVCCSIETNFGNDLKTKPFKYDISKHLVVKEFY
;
A
#
# COMPACT_ATOMS: atom_id res chain seq x y z
N MET A 1 9.96 111.21 1.01
CA MET A 1 11.04 110.29 1.47
C MET A 1 10.68 109.61 2.80
N LYS A 2 10.17 110.34 3.80
CA LYS A 2 9.66 109.75 5.07
C LYS A 2 8.49 108.76 4.88
N ASP A 3 7.45 109.16 4.16
CA ASP A 3 6.24 108.31 3.97
C ASP A 3 6.54 106.98 3.24
N SER A 4 7.53 106.98 2.33
CA SER A 4 7.96 105.79 1.60
C SER A 4 8.76 104.82 2.49
N MET A 5 9.56 105.32 3.46
CA MET A 5 10.21 104.46 4.47
C MET A 5 9.21 103.83 5.44
N GLU A 6 8.15 104.56 5.78
CA GLU A 6 7.12 104.08 6.71
C GLU A 6 6.26 102.98 6.08
N GLN A 7 5.87 103.16 4.80
CA GLN A 7 5.24 102.11 3.99
C GLN A 7 6.11 100.85 3.87
N LEU A 8 7.40 101.01 3.57
CA LEU A 8 8.36 99.89 3.49
C LEU A 8 8.48 99.13 4.81
N LYS A 9 8.45 99.83 5.94
CA LYS A 9 8.51 99.21 7.27
C LYS A 9 7.27 98.38 7.54
N THR A 10 6.08 98.92 7.26
CA THR A 10 4.80 98.21 7.43
C THR A 10 4.72 96.97 6.52
N GLU A 11 5.14 97.07 5.26
CA GLU A 11 5.19 95.91 4.36
C GLU A 11 6.16 94.82 4.85
N ASN A 12 7.29 95.23 5.42
CA ASN A 12 8.27 94.29 5.94
C ASN A 12 7.77 93.58 7.20
N ASP A 13 7.08 94.31 8.08
CA ASP A 13 6.45 93.75 9.27
C ASP A 13 5.34 92.75 8.91
N GLN A 14 4.50 93.09 7.91
CA GLN A 14 3.47 92.17 7.38
C GLN A 14 4.09 90.92 6.74
N LYS A 15 5.19 91.06 5.99
CA LYS A 15 5.92 89.91 5.43
C LYS A 15 6.48 89.03 6.54
N ASN A 16 7.05 89.61 7.59
CA ASN A 16 7.61 88.88 8.72
C ASN A 16 6.53 88.11 9.50
N GLU A 17 5.35 88.68 9.73
CA GLU A 17 4.22 87.95 10.31
C GLU A 17 3.77 86.79 9.44
N LYS A 18 3.67 87.00 8.11
CA LYS A 18 3.30 85.94 7.17
C LYS A 18 4.32 84.81 7.14
N ILE A 19 5.62 85.12 7.22
CA ILE A 19 6.69 84.12 7.33
C ILE A 19 6.54 83.30 8.62
N LYS A 20 6.34 83.96 9.77
CA LYS A 20 6.13 83.25 11.05
C LYS A 20 4.91 82.32 11.00
N LEU A 21 3.83 82.75 10.36
CA LEU A 21 2.63 81.93 10.17
C LEU A 21 2.94 80.69 9.32
N LEU A 22 3.61 80.87 8.18
CA LEU A 22 4.01 79.79 7.27
C LEU A 22 4.98 78.82 7.94
N GLU A 23 5.96 79.30 8.71
CA GLU A 23 6.88 78.45 9.49
C GLU A 23 6.12 77.59 10.51
N GLY A 24 5.09 78.18 11.15
CA GLY A 24 4.19 77.47 12.05
C GLY A 24 3.41 76.34 11.34
N GLU A 25 2.88 76.60 10.16
CA GLU A 25 2.16 75.60 9.33
C GLU A 25 3.09 74.49 8.84
N ILE A 26 4.28 74.83 8.33
CA ILE A 26 5.30 73.87 7.89
C ILE A 26 5.69 72.94 9.06
N ARG A 27 5.85 73.49 10.27
CA ARG A 27 6.19 72.70 11.46
C ARG A 27 5.06 71.75 11.87
N LYS A 28 3.80 72.18 11.76
CA LYS A 28 2.64 71.32 12.00
C LYS A 28 2.57 70.18 10.99
N GLU A 29 2.78 70.47 9.72
CA GLU A 29 2.68 69.45 8.67
C GLU A 29 3.84 68.45 8.71
N LYS A 30 5.05 68.89 9.08
CA LYS A 30 6.18 68.01 9.33
C LYS A 30 5.89 67.01 10.46
N ARG A 31 5.34 67.49 11.60
CA ARG A 31 4.92 66.61 12.71
C ARG A 31 3.84 65.61 12.30
N LYS A 32 2.89 66.04 11.45
CA LYS A 32 1.84 65.16 10.93
C LYS A 32 2.42 64.03 10.07
N ARG A 33 3.40 64.32 9.20
CA ARG A 33 4.09 63.31 8.40
C ARG A 33 4.88 62.32 9.26
N GLU A 34 5.63 62.83 10.25
CA GLU A 34 6.37 61.99 11.20
C GLU A 34 5.44 61.04 11.98
N LEU A 35 4.25 61.51 12.38
CA LEU A 35 3.27 60.68 13.06
C LEU A 35 2.69 59.58 12.15
N VAL A 36 2.39 59.90 10.88
CA VAL A 36 1.90 58.92 9.90
C VAL A 36 2.94 57.85 9.61
N GLU A 37 4.22 58.22 9.44
CA GLU A 37 5.31 57.25 9.27
C GLU A 37 5.46 56.36 10.50
N PHE A 38 5.35 56.91 11.71
CA PHE A 38 5.41 56.15 12.95
C PHE A 38 4.27 55.13 13.07
N VAL A 39 3.03 55.53 12.76
CA VAL A 39 1.86 54.65 12.78
C VAL A 39 2.03 53.51 11.76
N ASN A 40 2.39 53.83 10.51
CA ASN A 40 2.61 52.82 9.46
C ASN A 40 3.71 51.81 9.85
N LYS A 41 4.81 52.27 10.45
CA LYS A 41 5.91 51.39 10.90
C LYS A 41 5.45 50.42 11.99
N ASN A 42 4.61 50.87 12.91
CA ASN A 42 4.07 50.02 13.98
C ASN A 42 3.04 49.02 13.43
N GLU A 43 2.18 49.43 12.51
CA GLU A 43 1.22 48.53 11.85
C GLU A 43 1.94 47.42 11.08
N ILE A 44 2.99 47.74 10.31
CA ILE A 44 3.83 46.76 9.60
C ILE A 44 4.48 45.78 10.59
N LYS A 45 4.99 46.28 11.73
CA LYS A 45 5.60 45.43 12.76
C LYS A 45 4.58 44.45 13.37
N ILE A 46 3.37 44.92 13.66
CA ILE A 46 2.28 44.08 14.18
C ILE A 46 1.88 43.03 13.13
N LEU A 47 1.76 43.43 11.86
CA LEU A 47 1.40 42.53 10.76
C LEU A 47 2.43 41.40 10.61
N ASN A 48 3.73 41.74 10.63
CA ASN A 48 4.81 40.78 10.54
C ASN A 48 4.85 39.81 11.74
N SER A 49 4.56 40.28 12.96
CA SER A 49 4.43 39.41 14.14
C SER A 49 3.31 38.38 13.95
N LYS A 50 2.13 38.83 13.53
CA LYS A 50 0.97 37.96 13.27
C LYS A 50 1.24 36.96 12.17
N MET A 51 1.95 37.37 11.11
CA MET A 51 2.30 36.48 10.00
C MET A 51 3.28 35.39 10.44
N ASN A 52 4.28 35.73 11.28
CA ASN A 52 5.20 34.75 11.84
C ASN A 52 4.48 33.76 12.77
N GLU A 53 3.57 34.23 13.62
CA GLU A 53 2.75 33.37 14.47
C GLU A 53 1.88 32.41 13.63
N ALA A 54 1.28 32.91 12.55
CA ALA A 54 0.49 32.09 11.62
C ALA A 54 1.34 31.03 10.91
N ASN A 55 2.56 31.37 10.49
CA ASN A 55 3.48 30.41 9.87
C ASN A 55 3.88 29.30 10.84
N VAL A 56 4.26 29.66 12.08
CA VAL A 56 4.58 28.67 13.13
C VAL A 56 3.39 27.75 13.43
N LEU A 57 2.16 28.30 13.43
CA LEU A 57 0.95 27.50 13.61
C LEU A 57 0.68 26.55 12.42
N MET A 58 0.90 27.02 11.18
CA MET A 58 0.78 26.18 9.99
C MET A 58 1.81 25.05 9.99
N ASP A 59 3.08 25.35 10.26
CA ASP A 59 4.14 24.34 10.31
C ASP A 59 3.83 23.27 11.36
N LYS A 60 3.32 23.68 12.53
CA LYS A 60 2.87 22.75 13.56
C LYS A 60 1.70 21.89 13.07
N LYS A 61 0.67 22.48 12.46
CA LYS A 61 -0.48 21.72 11.93
C LYS A 61 -0.09 20.75 10.82
N ILE A 62 0.84 21.14 9.95
CA ILE A 62 1.40 20.26 8.90
C ILE A 62 2.14 19.10 9.57
N GLY A 63 2.99 19.37 10.56
CA GLY A 63 3.68 18.33 11.34
C GLY A 63 2.73 17.37 12.04
N ASP A 64 1.64 17.89 12.63
CA ASP A 64 0.62 17.09 13.31
C ASP A 64 -0.21 16.25 12.30
N LEU A 65 -0.56 16.79 11.13
CA LEU A 65 -1.23 16.05 10.05
C LEU A 65 -0.35 14.94 9.47
N ILE A 66 0.94 15.22 9.27
CA ILE A 66 1.93 14.23 8.82
C ILE A 66 2.04 13.11 9.87
N LYS A 67 2.10 13.45 11.17
CA LYS A 67 2.13 12.45 12.24
C LYS A 67 0.83 11.65 12.37
N ALA A 68 -0.32 12.28 12.18
CA ALA A 68 -1.63 11.64 12.26
C ALA A 68 -1.90 10.71 11.06
N ASN A 69 -1.40 11.04 9.85
CA ASN A 69 -1.61 10.23 8.64
C ASN A 69 -0.56 9.14 8.39
N ASN A 70 0.68 9.26 8.88
CA ASN A 70 1.79 8.45 8.32
C ASN A 70 2.14 7.11 8.98
N SER A 71 1.38 6.53 9.92
CA SER A 71 1.91 5.33 10.59
C SER A 71 1.33 3.98 10.19
N ASN A 72 0.05 3.86 9.77
CA ASN A 72 -0.55 2.53 9.58
C ASN A 72 -1.62 2.47 8.47
N LEU A 73 -1.65 3.42 7.53
CA LEU A 73 -2.53 3.29 6.38
C LEU A 73 -2.04 2.15 5.50
N VAL A 74 -2.94 1.23 5.18
CA VAL A 74 -2.70 0.12 4.27
C VAL A 74 -3.45 0.41 2.99
N GLU A 75 -2.73 0.42 1.88
CA GLU A 75 -3.24 0.66 0.55
C GLU A 75 -3.16 -0.64 -0.24
N PHE A 76 -4.29 -1.09 -0.77
CA PHE A 76 -4.31 -2.23 -1.67
C PHE A 76 -3.68 -1.85 -3.01
N VAL A 77 -2.74 -2.66 -3.46
CA VAL A 77 -2.08 -2.48 -4.75
C VAL A 77 -2.69 -3.46 -5.75
N GLU A 78 -3.48 -2.93 -6.67
CA GLU A 78 -4.07 -3.71 -7.75
C GLU A 78 -2.99 -4.10 -8.77
N ILE A 79 -2.77 -5.40 -8.92
CA ILE A 79 -1.95 -5.97 -9.99
C ILE A 79 -2.79 -6.97 -10.74
N LYS A 80 -2.99 -6.72 -12.04
CA LYS A 80 -3.65 -7.71 -12.89
C LYS A 80 -2.78 -8.95 -12.99
N ASN A 81 -3.34 -10.12 -12.71
CA ASN A 81 -2.55 -11.35 -12.66
C ASN A 81 -3.31 -12.56 -13.21
N LYS A 82 -2.56 -13.62 -13.49
CA LYS A 82 -3.03 -14.90 -14.00
C LYS A 82 -2.03 -16.00 -13.71
N TRP A 83 -2.47 -17.25 -13.78
CA TRP A 83 -1.60 -18.42 -13.78
C TRP A 83 -0.91 -18.58 -15.13
N SER A 84 0.41 -18.75 -15.12
CA SER A 84 1.20 -18.84 -16.37
C SER A 84 2.24 -19.97 -16.37
N GLU A 85 2.62 -20.48 -15.20
CA GLU A 85 3.67 -21.49 -15.09
C GLU A 85 3.19 -22.68 -14.28
N ILE A 86 3.47 -23.88 -14.79
CA ILE A 86 3.23 -25.15 -14.11
C ILE A 86 4.58 -25.79 -13.84
N SER A 87 4.89 -26.02 -12.56
CA SER A 87 6.04 -26.78 -12.10
C SER A 87 5.58 -28.18 -11.66
N GLY A 88 6.21 -29.18 -12.27
CA GLY A 88 5.80 -30.57 -12.15
C GLY A 88 5.67 -31.22 -13.52
N ARG A 89 5.40 -32.52 -13.54
CA ARG A 89 5.23 -33.29 -14.77
C ARG A 89 4.06 -34.24 -14.60
N CYS A 90 3.13 -34.25 -15.55
CA CYS A 90 2.08 -35.25 -15.57
C CYS A 90 2.64 -36.66 -15.89
N CYS A 91 3.66 -36.72 -16.74
CA CYS A 91 4.42 -37.92 -17.13
C CYS A 91 5.74 -37.51 -17.83
N ASP A 92 6.55 -38.49 -18.24
CA ASP A 92 7.82 -38.24 -18.95
C ASP A 92 7.63 -37.56 -20.32
N ASN A 93 6.45 -37.73 -20.93
CA ASN A 93 6.09 -37.11 -22.20
C ASN A 93 5.63 -35.65 -22.07
N LEU A 94 5.57 -35.10 -20.85
CA LEU A 94 5.20 -33.70 -20.59
C LEU A 94 3.90 -33.28 -21.29
N CYS A 95 2.87 -34.14 -21.30
CA CYS A 95 1.64 -33.92 -22.05
C CYS A 95 0.94 -32.60 -21.71
N ILE A 96 1.14 -32.11 -20.47
CA ILE A 96 0.70 -30.83 -19.94
C ILE A 96 1.90 -30.18 -19.24
N ASN A 97 2.16 -28.90 -19.51
CA ASN A 97 3.28 -28.11 -18.97
C ASN A 97 3.07 -26.61 -19.25
N SER A 98 3.98 -25.72 -18.84
CA SER A 98 3.85 -24.26 -19.03
C SER A 98 3.68 -23.78 -20.49
N SER A 99 4.10 -24.55 -21.49
CA SER A 99 3.86 -24.24 -22.92
C SER A 99 2.56 -24.83 -23.46
N LYS A 100 1.97 -25.78 -22.74
CA LYS A 100 0.75 -26.49 -23.10
C LYS A 100 -0.10 -26.69 -21.84
N LEU A 101 -0.84 -25.63 -21.50
CA LEU A 101 -1.59 -25.51 -20.25
C LEU A 101 -2.86 -26.38 -20.19
N ILE A 102 -3.30 -26.92 -21.33
CA ILE A 102 -4.50 -27.75 -21.45
C ILE A 102 -4.15 -29.05 -22.18
N GLY A 103 -4.53 -30.18 -21.59
CA GLY A 103 -4.42 -31.48 -22.21
C GLY A 103 -4.94 -32.60 -21.31
N ASN A 104 -4.61 -33.84 -21.68
CA ASN A 104 -4.77 -35.02 -20.84
C ASN A 104 -3.42 -35.73 -20.75
N CYS A 105 -3.14 -36.39 -19.64
CA CYS A 105 -1.96 -37.24 -19.49
C CYS A 105 -2.19 -38.57 -20.22
N ILE A 106 -1.30 -38.94 -21.15
CA ILE A 106 -1.44 -40.20 -21.89
C ILE A 106 -1.23 -41.45 -21.03
N GLU A 107 -0.58 -41.29 -19.87
CA GLU A 107 -0.39 -42.36 -18.87
C GLU A 107 -1.52 -42.40 -17.83
N GLY A 108 -2.55 -41.55 -17.96
CA GLY A 108 -3.69 -41.53 -17.04
C GLY A 108 -3.39 -40.99 -15.64
N ASN A 109 -2.24 -40.34 -15.42
CA ASN A 109 -1.92 -39.68 -14.15
C ASN A 109 -2.78 -38.42 -13.94
N GLY A 110 -3.22 -38.20 -12.70
CA GLY A 110 -3.96 -37.01 -12.30
C GLY A 110 -3.07 -35.77 -12.36
N PHE A 111 -3.59 -34.67 -12.88
CA PHE A 111 -2.85 -33.43 -13.11
C PHE A 111 -3.79 -32.22 -13.20
N VAL A 112 -3.30 -31.06 -13.65
CA VAL A 112 -4.10 -29.84 -13.77
C VAL A 112 -4.13 -29.29 -15.20
N ASN A 113 -5.21 -28.58 -15.54
CA ASN A 113 -5.29 -27.69 -16.68
C ASN A 113 -5.56 -26.26 -16.19
N ILE A 114 -4.94 -25.25 -16.81
CA ILE A 114 -5.31 -23.83 -16.62
C ILE A 114 -6.29 -23.48 -17.75
N ILE A 115 -7.54 -23.17 -17.41
CA ILE A 115 -8.66 -23.11 -18.38
C ILE A 115 -8.86 -21.70 -18.94
N ASP A 116 -8.59 -20.64 -18.18
CA ASP A 116 -8.91 -19.26 -18.55
C ASP A 116 -8.12 -18.22 -17.74
N ASP A 117 -6.81 -18.43 -17.61
CA ASP A 117 -5.88 -17.57 -16.88
C ASP A 117 -6.08 -17.57 -15.34
N GLU A 118 -7.30 -17.71 -14.80
CA GLU A 118 -7.57 -17.72 -13.35
C GLU A 118 -7.98 -19.09 -12.80
N ASN A 119 -8.67 -19.91 -13.60
CA ASN A 119 -9.22 -21.16 -13.12
C ASN A 119 -8.31 -22.34 -13.46
N VAL A 120 -8.09 -23.18 -12.46
CA VAL A 120 -7.33 -24.42 -12.59
C VAL A 120 -8.28 -25.57 -12.35
N LYS A 121 -8.37 -26.48 -13.32
CA LYS A 121 -9.16 -27.71 -13.20
C LYS A 121 -8.23 -28.89 -12.94
N TYR A 122 -8.50 -29.62 -11.88
CA TYR A 122 -7.87 -30.90 -11.65
C TYR A 122 -8.52 -31.97 -12.54
N ILE A 123 -7.69 -32.76 -13.20
CA ILE A 123 -8.07 -33.93 -13.98
C ILE A 123 -7.73 -35.14 -13.12
N GLY A 124 -8.75 -35.91 -12.77
CA GLY A 124 -8.61 -37.13 -11.98
C GLY A 124 -7.77 -38.20 -12.66
N VAL A 125 -7.56 -39.28 -11.92
CA VAL A 125 -6.86 -40.48 -12.40
C VAL A 125 -7.84 -41.39 -13.12
N ASP A 126 -7.42 -41.92 -14.27
CA ASP A 126 -8.10 -43.07 -14.91
C ASP A 126 -7.41 -44.39 -14.51
N GLU A 127 -6.09 -44.51 -14.72
CA GLU A 127 -5.30 -45.73 -14.44
C GLU A 127 -3.95 -45.46 -13.73
N GLY A 128 -3.56 -44.20 -13.55
CA GLY A 128 -2.28 -43.77 -12.98
C GLY A 128 -2.33 -43.37 -11.50
N PHE A 129 -1.64 -42.28 -11.15
CA PHE A 129 -1.64 -41.71 -9.80
C PHE A 129 -1.76 -40.19 -9.82
N ASN A 130 -2.21 -39.63 -8.70
CA ASN A 130 -2.34 -38.19 -8.51
C ASN A 130 -0.96 -37.54 -8.36
N ARG A 131 -0.74 -36.41 -9.05
CA ARG A 131 0.52 -35.64 -8.97
C ARG A 131 0.30 -34.34 -8.21
N TYR A 132 1.31 -33.97 -7.43
CA TYR A 132 1.51 -32.62 -6.90
C TYR A 132 1.83 -31.67 -8.05
N VAL A 133 1.14 -30.54 -8.09
CA VAL A 133 1.31 -29.56 -9.15
C VAL A 133 1.36 -28.17 -8.56
N LEU A 134 2.55 -27.59 -8.65
CA LEU A 134 2.82 -26.22 -8.24
C LEU A 134 2.58 -25.29 -9.43
N ILE A 135 1.81 -24.24 -9.21
CA ILE A 135 1.40 -23.28 -10.23
C ILE A 135 1.80 -21.90 -9.77
N TYR A 136 2.44 -21.13 -10.65
CA TYR A 136 2.86 -19.76 -10.36
C TYR A 136 2.10 -18.74 -11.19
N ALA A 137 1.86 -17.59 -10.57
CA ALA A 137 1.28 -16.46 -11.25
C ALA A 137 2.32 -15.73 -12.13
N GLU A 138 1.84 -15.07 -13.18
CA GLU A 138 2.65 -14.36 -14.17
C GLU A 138 3.37 -13.16 -13.54
N ASN A 139 2.62 -12.35 -12.78
CA ASN A 139 3.14 -11.12 -12.19
C ASN A 139 3.56 -11.33 -10.74
N LEU A 140 4.71 -10.73 -10.42
CA LEU A 140 5.26 -10.69 -9.07
C LEU A 140 4.58 -9.59 -8.24
N PHE A 141 4.48 -9.82 -6.94
CA PHE A 141 4.22 -8.79 -5.95
C PHE A 141 5.55 -8.10 -5.62
N ASN A 142 5.81 -6.97 -6.28
CA ASN A 142 7.04 -6.20 -6.12
C ASN A 142 6.91 -5.18 -4.99
N ASN A 143 8.00 -4.92 -4.27
CA ASN A 143 8.09 -3.85 -3.30
C ASN A 143 7.92 -2.48 -4.00
N PRO A 144 6.87 -1.71 -3.69
CA PRO A 144 6.63 -0.45 -4.39
C PRO A 144 7.70 0.60 -4.07
N GLN A 145 8.17 1.28 -5.11
CA GLN A 145 9.11 2.39 -4.97
C GLN A 145 8.36 3.66 -4.52
N ASN A 146 8.93 4.37 -3.54
CA ASN A 146 8.39 5.64 -3.03
C ASN A 146 7.00 5.54 -2.39
N SER A 147 6.63 4.39 -1.82
CA SER A 147 5.38 4.26 -1.08
C SER A 147 5.46 4.96 0.27
N LEU A 148 4.48 5.82 0.55
CA LEU A 148 4.29 6.46 1.86
C LEU A 148 3.45 5.60 2.81
N ASN A 149 2.68 4.67 2.25
CA ASN A 149 1.76 3.79 2.96
C ASN A 149 2.29 2.34 2.98
N TYR A 150 1.67 1.51 3.81
CA TYR A 150 1.85 0.07 3.67
C TYR A 150 1.15 -0.38 2.40
N SER A 151 1.79 -1.25 1.64
CA SER A 151 1.26 -1.74 0.36
C SER A 151 0.82 -3.18 0.52
N LEU A 152 -0.48 -3.43 0.36
CA LEU A 152 -1.10 -4.76 0.47
C LEU A 152 -1.32 -5.36 -0.92
N TYR A 153 -0.72 -6.50 -1.15
CA TYR A 153 -1.08 -7.43 -2.22
C TYR A 153 -1.92 -8.56 -1.65
N TYR A 154 -2.93 -9.00 -2.38
CA TYR A 154 -3.82 -10.07 -1.90
C TYR A 154 -4.41 -10.84 -3.07
N PHE A 155 -4.52 -12.15 -2.92
CA PHE A 155 -5.30 -13.01 -3.80
C PHE A 155 -5.98 -14.12 -2.99
N GLU A 156 -7.06 -14.66 -3.52
CA GLU A 156 -7.76 -15.79 -2.92
C GLU A 156 -8.10 -16.87 -3.94
N ILE A 157 -8.25 -18.10 -3.47
CA ILE A 157 -8.66 -19.26 -4.25
C ILE A 157 -9.87 -19.88 -3.57
N LYS A 158 -10.89 -20.23 -4.36
CA LYS A 158 -11.98 -21.08 -3.92
C LYS A 158 -11.71 -22.50 -4.38
N CYS A 159 -11.67 -23.43 -3.44
CA CYS A 159 -11.27 -24.80 -3.70
C CYS A 159 -12.48 -25.69 -3.96
N LYS A 160 -12.40 -26.53 -4.99
CA LYS A 160 -13.37 -27.60 -5.25
C LYS A 160 -12.64 -28.93 -5.22
N ILE A 161 -12.97 -29.74 -4.23
CA ILE A 161 -12.46 -31.12 -4.13
C ILE A 161 -13.10 -31.92 -5.27
N GLU A 162 -12.26 -32.48 -6.13
CA GLU A 162 -12.70 -33.41 -7.16
C GLU A 162 -12.65 -34.83 -6.61
N GLY A 163 -13.48 -35.75 -7.12
CA GLY A 163 -13.41 -37.19 -6.83
C GLY A 163 -13.67 -37.65 -5.38
N GLU A 164 -13.72 -38.98 -5.21
CA GLU A 164 -13.74 -39.64 -3.91
C GLU A 164 -12.32 -40.11 -3.59
N PHE A 165 -11.59 -39.31 -2.80
CA PHE A 165 -10.22 -39.60 -2.42
C PHE A 165 -10.09 -39.84 -0.92
N ASN A 166 -9.07 -40.63 -0.53
CA ASN A 166 -8.73 -40.76 0.87
C ASN A 166 -8.36 -39.39 1.44
N GLU A 167 -8.59 -39.22 2.75
CA GLU A 167 -8.35 -37.95 3.44
C GLU A 167 -6.90 -37.46 3.32
N GLY A 168 -5.94 -38.34 3.03
CA GLY A 168 -4.52 -38.01 2.81
C GLY A 168 -4.14 -37.55 1.40
N ASP A 169 -5.01 -37.69 0.42
CA ASP A 169 -4.67 -37.47 -1.00
C ASP A 169 -5.06 -36.08 -1.51
N LYS A 170 -5.71 -35.27 -0.67
CA LYS A 170 -6.19 -33.92 -1.00
C LYS A 170 -5.20 -32.90 -0.47
N LEU A 171 -4.68 -32.07 -1.36
CA LEU A 171 -3.78 -30.99 -1.00
C LEU A 171 -4.24 -29.70 -1.65
N VAL A 172 -4.29 -28.64 -0.83
CA VAL A 172 -4.29 -27.26 -1.30
C VAL A 172 -3.26 -26.51 -0.46
N ILE A 173 -2.28 -25.95 -1.14
CA ILE A 173 -1.33 -25.01 -0.59
C ILE A 173 -1.53 -23.68 -1.30
N ILE A 174 -1.54 -22.58 -0.54
CA ILE A 174 -1.54 -21.22 -1.07
C ILE A 174 -0.42 -20.42 -0.43
N GLY A 175 0.30 -19.63 -1.23
CA GLY A 175 1.35 -18.80 -0.67
C GLY A 175 2.05 -17.91 -1.67
N VAL A 176 3.24 -17.50 -1.26
CA VAL A 176 4.15 -16.67 -2.04
C VAL A 176 5.56 -17.26 -1.98
N LYS A 177 6.27 -17.18 -3.10
CA LYS A 177 7.64 -17.64 -3.27
C LYS A 177 8.53 -16.43 -3.42
N ASN A 178 9.56 -16.32 -2.61
CA ASN A 178 10.61 -15.34 -2.81
C ASN A 178 11.32 -15.62 -4.14
N TYR A 179 11.26 -14.65 -5.05
CA TYR A 179 11.81 -14.82 -6.40
C TYR A 179 13.34 -14.93 -6.40
N SER A 180 14.02 -14.27 -5.46
CA SER A 180 15.49 -14.23 -5.39
C SER A 180 16.09 -15.48 -4.73
N THR A 181 15.46 -15.99 -3.66
CA THR A 181 16.01 -17.13 -2.89
C THR A 181 15.36 -18.46 -3.22
N ASN A 182 14.22 -18.46 -3.93
CA ASN A 182 13.33 -19.62 -4.10
C ASN A 182 12.73 -20.16 -2.80
N GLU A 183 12.72 -19.37 -1.73
CA GLU A 183 12.08 -19.75 -0.46
C GLU A 183 10.56 -19.49 -0.51
N TYR A 184 9.79 -20.23 0.28
CA TYR A 184 8.33 -20.19 0.27
C TYR A 184 7.76 -19.84 1.64
N ILE A 185 6.66 -19.08 1.61
CA ILE A 185 5.78 -18.87 2.75
C ILE A 185 4.38 -19.23 2.29
N PHE A 186 3.80 -20.24 2.92
CA PHE A 186 2.53 -20.80 2.48
C PHE A 186 1.70 -21.35 3.63
N TYR A 187 0.41 -21.49 3.38
CA TYR A 187 -0.52 -22.21 4.21
C TYR A 187 -0.88 -23.54 3.55
N ASP A 188 -0.63 -24.65 4.27
CA ASP A 188 -1.03 -26.01 3.92
C ASP A 188 -2.39 -26.29 4.61
N ALA A 189 -3.46 -26.24 3.81
CA ALA A 189 -4.83 -26.39 4.31
C ALA A 189 -5.10 -27.81 4.84
N HIS A 190 -4.46 -28.82 4.23
CA HIS A 190 -4.60 -30.22 4.63
C HIS A 190 -4.04 -30.45 6.03
N LYS A 191 -2.83 -29.96 6.27
CA LYS A 191 -2.17 -30.10 7.58
C LYS A 191 -2.59 -29.03 8.59
N SER A 192 -3.32 -28.01 8.15
CA SER A 192 -3.65 -26.83 8.95
C SER A 192 -2.40 -26.16 9.52
N LYS A 193 -1.42 -25.86 8.66
CA LYS A 193 -0.14 -25.27 9.07
C LYS A 193 0.29 -24.12 8.18
N ILE A 194 0.93 -23.12 8.76
CA ILE A 194 1.73 -22.15 8.01
C ILE A 194 3.19 -22.62 8.02
N CYS A 195 3.82 -22.65 6.86
CA CYS A 195 5.21 -23.05 6.69
C CYS A 195 6.04 -21.88 6.12
N TYR A 196 7.25 -21.70 6.66
CA TYR A 196 8.25 -20.77 6.14
C TYR A 196 9.58 -21.53 5.95
N THR A 197 9.87 -21.87 4.70
CA THR A 197 10.97 -22.79 4.36
C THR A 197 12.35 -22.22 4.72
N GLU A 198 12.56 -20.92 4.52
CA GLU A 198 13.85 -20.24 4.77
C GLU A 198 14.33 -20.42 6.21
N LYS A 199 13.38 -20.43 7.15
CA LYS A 199 13.66 -20.54 8.59
C LYS A 199 13.38 -21.95 9.13
N ASN A 200 12.97 -22.88 8.26
CA ASN A 200 12.51 -24.22 8.61
C ASN A 200 11.48 -24.16 9.77
N LYS A 201 10.52 -23.23 9.67
CA LYS A 201 9.50 -23.00 10.69
C LYS A 201 8.13 -23.46 10.22
N GLU A 202 7.41 -24.09 11.13
CA GLU A 202 6.02 -24.49 10.97
C GLU A 202 5.19 -23.95 12.13
N PHE A 203 3.96 -23.52 11.84
CA PHE A 203 3.02 -23.00 12.83
C PHE A 203 1.68 -23.72 12.66
N GLU A 204 1.29 -24.50 13.66
CA GLU A 204 0.02 -25.22 13.65
C GLU A 204 -1.15 -24.27 13.89
N LEU A 205 -2.25 -24.51 13.17
CA LEU A 205 -3.49 -23.77 13.26
C LEU A 205 -4.66 -24.71 13.58
N SER A 206 -5.68 -24.16 14.23
CA SER A 206 -6.95 -24.87 14.46
C SER A 206 -7.93 -24.56 13.34
N THR A 207 -7.59 -24.97 12.12
CA THR A 207 -8.44 -24.84 10.92
C THR A 207 -8.95 -26.19 10.45
N SER A 208 -9.93 -26.20 9.56
CA SER A 208 -10.44 -27.41 8.91
C SER A 208 -10.59 -27.15 7.42
N PHE A 209 -10.22 -28.10 6.56
CA PHE A 209 -10.34 -27.96 5.11
C PHE A 209 -11.63 -28.62 4.59
N ASN A 210 -12.52 -27.82 3.99
CA ASN A 210 -13.78 -28.27 3.42
C ASN A 210 -13.89 -27.95 1.93
N ASN A 211 -14.81 -28.64 1.26
CA ASN A 211 -15.15 -28.35 -0.13
C ASN A 211 -15.76 -26.94 -0.25
N ASN A 212 -15.36 -26.17 -1.25
CA ASN A 212 -15.73 -24.77 -1.48
C ASN A 212 -15.20 -23.74 -0.48
N ASP A 213 -14.26 -24.12 0.40
CA ASP A 213 -13.54 -23.14 1.21
C ASP A 213 -12.77 -22.16 0.32
N ILE A 214 -12.70 -20.92 0.80
CA ILE A 214 -11.94 -19.85 0.18
C ILE A 214 -10.69 -19.59 1.01
N PHE A 215 -9.51 -19.78 0.44
CA PHE A 215 -8.25 -19.47 1.08
C PHE A 215 -7.62 -18.25 0.44
N GLY A 216 -7.03 -17.37 1.24
CA GLY A 216 -6.37 -16.18 0.74
C GLY A 216 -4.98 -16.01 1.31
N CYS A 217 -4.14 -15.33 0.54
CA CYS A 217 -2.79 -14.97 0.91
C CYS A 217 -2.59 -13.48 0.67
N GLY A 218 -2.22 -12.78 1.74
CA GLY A 218 -1.85 -11.38 1.70
C GLY A 218 -0.37 -11.18 1.96
N LEU A 219 0.23 -10.26 1.23
CA LEU A 219 1.61 -9.80 1.41
C LEU A 219 1.58 -8.29 1.61
N VAL A 220 2.23 -7.82 2.67
CA VAL A 220 2.28 -6.40 3.00
C VAL A 220 3.71 -5.92 3.01
N TYR A 221 3.98 -4.91 2.20
CA TYR A 221 5.25 -4.16 2.22
C TYR A 221 5.14 -2.93 3.11
N PRO A 222 6.20 -2.61 3.88
CA PRO A 222 6.28 -1.37 4.62
C PRO A 222 6.50 -0.16 3.69
N PRO A 223 6.18 1.07 4.14
CA PRO A 223 6.55 2.30 3.45
C PRO A 223 8.05 2.38 3.16
N THR A 224 8.44 2.95 2.02
CA THR A 224 9.85 3.04 1.57
C THR A 224 10.73 3.87 2.53
N ASN A 225 10.14 4.86 3.20
CA ASN A 225 10.86 5.70 4.17
C ASN A 225 11.11 5.02 5.52
N LYS A 226 10.56 3.81 5.75
CA LYS A 226 10.73 3.08 7.00
C LYS A 226 12.00 2.23 6.94
N LEU A 227 13.11 2.83 7.39
CA LEU A 227 14.47 2.25 7.37
C LEU A 227 14.59 0.79 7.85
N ASN A 228 13.72 0.33 8.75
CA ASN A 228 13.73 -1.03 9.33
C ASN A 228 12.39 -1.75 9.16
N GLY A 229 11.59 -1.38 8.17
CA GLY A 229 10.38 -2.12 7.84
C GLY A 229 10.73 -3.43 7.16
N PHE A 230 10.11 -4.53 7.57
CA PHE A 230 10.16 -5.81 6.87
C PHE A 230 8.78 -6.13 6.31
N PRO A 231 8.70 -6.79 5.13
CA PRO A 231 7.44 -7.29 4.64
C PRO A 231 6.89 -8.39 5.54
N TYR A 232 5.59 -8.62 5.49
CA TYR A 232 4.96 -9.74 6.17
C TYR A 232 3.88 -10.39 5.31
N ALA A 233 3.70 -11.70 5.48
CA ALA A 233 2.61 -12.45 4.88
C ALA A 233 1.56 -12.82 5.93
N PHE A 234 0.30 -12.90 5.53
CA PHE A 234 -0.79 -13.44 6.32
C PHE A 234 -1.71 -14.29 5.46
N PHE A 235 -2.50 -15.13 6.10
CA PHE A 235 -3.41 -16.04 5.44
C PHE A 235 -4.82 -15.84 5.94
N THR A 236 -5.79 -16.16 5.09
CA THR A 236 -7.21 -16.07 5.42
C THR A 236 -7.94 -17.32 5.00
N GLN A 237 -8.99 -17.68 5.74
CA GLN A 237 -9.95 -18.70 5.36
C GLN A 237 -11.37 -18.11 5.44
N ASN A 238 -12.15 -18.26 4.38
CA ASN A 238 -13.53 -17.81 4.27
C ASN A 238 -13.76 -16.32 4.60
N GLY A 239 -12.74 -15.48 4.35
CA GLY A 239 -12.76 -14.04 4.60
C GLY A 239 -12.28 -13.60 5.97
N GLU A 240 -11.79 -14.53 6.80
CA GLU A 240 -11.23 -14.24 8.12
C GLU A 240 -9.74 -14.58 8.15
N GLN A 241 -8.94 -13.75 8.82
CA GLN A 241 -7.51 -14.04 8.99
C GLN A 241 -7.33 -15.26 9.90
N ILE A 242 -6.47 -16.20 9.48
CA ILE A 242 -6.10 -17.38 10.26
C ILE A 242 -4.67 -17.22 10.78
N GLY A 243 -4.47 -17.53 12.06
CA GLY A 243 -3.17 -17.38 12.72
C GLY A 243 -2.65 -15.94 12.78
N LYS A 244 -1.38 -15.81 13.15
CA LYS A 244 -0.62 -14.55 13.11
C LYS A 244 0.09 -14.38 11.76
N ALA A 245 0.48 -13.14 11.46
CA ALA A 245 1.31 -12.88 10.30
C ALA A 245 2.74 -13.40 10.49
N ILE A 246 3.44 -13.63 9.37
CA ILE A 246 4.83 -14.06 9.34
C ILE A 246 5.68 -12.89 8.88
N LEU A 247 6.61 -12.45 9.73
CA LEU A 247 7.61 -11.45 9.36
C LEU A 247 8.62 -12.08 8.40
N LEU A 248 8.79 -11.47 7.24
CA LEU A 248 9.67 -11.94 6.17
C LEU A 248 10.98 -11.17 6.19
N ASP A 249 12.00 -11.71 5.56
CA ASP A 249 13.24 -10.96 5.34
C ASP A 249 13.05 -9.93 4.20
N ASN A 250 13.92 -8.93 4.13
CA ASN A 250 13.70 -7.77 3.25
C ASN A 250 14.05 -8.08 1.79
N PHE A 251 13.07 -8.60 1.05
CA PHE A 251 13.21 -8.94 -0.37
C PHE A 251 12.29 -8.11 -1.26
N ASP A 252 12.75 -7.85 -2.48
CA ASP A 252 12.08 -6.93 -3.40
C ASP A 252 10.85 -7.53 -4.09
N SER A 253 10.71 -8.86 -4.13
CA SER A 253 9.61 -9.47 -4.88
C SER A 253 9.25 -10.87 -4.40
N TYR A 254 7.95 -11.16 -4.42
CA TYR A 254 7.44 -12.50 -4.22
C TYR A 254 6.44 -12.88 -5.32
N GLN A 255 6.46 -14.15 -5.71
CA GLN A 255 5.59 -14.72 -6.73
C GLN A 255 4.43 -15.48 -6.06
N PRO A 256 3.17 -15.09 -6.32
CA PRO A 256 2.01 -15.87 -5.91
C PRO A 256 2.06 -17.28 -6.47
N ASN A 257 1.71 -18.26 -5.64
CA ASN A 257 1.69 -19.66 -6.04
C ASN A 257 0.65 -20.48 -5.28
N VAL A 258 0.32 -21.62 -5.87
CA VAL A 258 -0.54 -22.65 -5.30
C VAL A 258 0.01 -24.03 -5.64
N ASP A 259 -0.11 -24.98 -4.70
CA ASP A 259 0.11 -26.41 -4.98
C ASP A 259 -1.21 -27.14 -4.77
N VAL A 260 -1.62 -27.95 -5.74
CA VAL A 260 -2.91 -28.64 -5.69
C VAL A 260 -2.78 -30.12 -6.04
N VAL A 261 -3.50 -30.94 -5.28
CA VAL A 261 -3.74 -32.35 -5.59
C VAL A 261 -5.21 -32.65 -5.33
N CYS A 262 -5.85 -33.30 -6.31
CA CYS A 262 -7.27 -33.67 -6.25
C CYS A 262 -8.24 -32.47 -6.09
N CYS A 263 -7.79 -31.25 -6.38
CA CYS A 263 -8.57 -30.03 -6.18
C CYS A 263 -8.50 -29.12 -7.41
N SER A 264 -9.67 -28.75 -7.92
CA SER A 264 -9.81 -27.59 -8.83
C SER A 264 -9.86 -26.31 -8.00
N ILE A 265 -9.41 -25.20 -8.57
CA ILE A 265 -9.48 -23.90 -7.91
C ILE A 265 -10.02 -22.83 -8.86
N GLU A 266 -10.85 -21.94 -8.30
CA GLU A 266 -11.22 -20.67 -8.92
C GLU A 266 -10.44 -19.57 -8.22
N THR A 267 -9.55 -18.87 -8.94
CA THR A 267 -8.73 -17.81 -8.34
C THR A 267 -9.36 -16.45 -8.53
N ASN A 268 -9.21 -15.58 -7.53
CA ASN A 268 -9.47 -14.16 -7.63
C ASN A 268 -8.17 -13.40 -7.32
N PHE A 269 -7.56 -12.81 -8.34
CA PHE A 269 -6.38 -11.93 -8.18
C PHE A 269 -6.75 -10.47 -7.91
N GLY A 270 -8.04 -10.14 -7.83
CA GLY A 270 -8.52 -8.77 -7.73
C GLY A 270 -8.58 -8.04 -9.08
N ASN A 271 -8.62 -8.79 -10.19
CA ASN A 271 -8.67 -8.25 -11.56
C ASN A 271 -9.94 -7.42 -11.83
N ASP A 272 -11.06 -7.72 -11.14
CA ASP A 272 -12.30 -6.93 -11.14
C ASP A 272 -13.00 -7.02 -9.78
N LEU A 273 -12.62 -6.12 -8.86
CA LEU A 273 -13.21 -6.06 -7.52
C LEU A 273 -14.67 -5.58 -7.50
N LYS A 274 -15.19 -5.01 -8.59
CA LYS A 274 -16.60 -4.56 -8.64
C LYS A 274 -17.53 -5.73 -8.86
N THR A 275 -17.18 -6.64 -9.77
CA THR A 275 -18.01 -7.81 -10.09
C THR A 275 -17.63 -9.05 -9.30
N LYS A 276 -16.36 -9.18 -8.91
CA LYS A 276 -15.80 -10.32 -8.19
C LYS A 276 -14.99 -9.80 -6.98
N PRO A 277 -15.66 -9.19 -5.97
CA PRO A 277 -14.97 -8.72 -4.77
C PRO A 277 -14.34 -9.89 -4.02
N PHE A 278 -13.26 -9.62 -3.30
CA PHE A 278 -12.70 -10.60 -2.37
C PHE A 278 -13.69 -10.96 -1.28
N LYS A 279 -13.60 -12.19 -0.77
CA LYS A 279 -14.30 -12.58 0.45
C LYS A 279 -13.71 -11.87 1.68
N TYR A 280 -12.39 -11.68 1.70
CA TYR A 280 -11.70 -10.88 2.71
C TYR A 280 -11.87 -9.38 2.46
N ASP A 281 -12.27 -8.64 3.49
CA ASP A 281 -12.44 -7.18 3.40
C ASP A 281 -11.09 -6.46 3.56
N ILE A 282 -10.36 -6.33 2.46
CA ILE A 282 -9.06 -5.66 2.39
C ILE A 282 -9.10 -4.21 2.88
N SER A 283 -10.25 -3.53 2.82
CA SER A 283 -10.39 -2.13 3.29
C SER A 283 -10.31 -2.01 4.82
N LYS A 284 -10.53 -3.13 5.52
CA LYS A 284 -10.43 -3.23 6.98
C LYS A 284 -9.09 -3.77 7.45
N HIS A 285 -8.15 -4.08 6.53
CA HIS A 285 -6.84 -4.57 6.93
C HIS A 285 -6.08 -3.49 7.71
N LEU A 286 -5.58 -3.86 8.89
CA LEU A 286 -4.77 -2.99 9.74
C LEU A 286 -3.37 -3.56 9.83
N VAL A 287 -2.37 -2.68 9.91
CA VAL A 287 -0.99 -3.09 10.14
C VAL A 287 -0.89 -3.93 11.42
N VAL A 288 -0.52 -5.18 11.25
CA VAL A 288 -0.35 -6.13 12.35
C VAL A 288 0.85 -5.75 13.21
N LYS A 289 0.73 -5.98 14.53
CA LYS A 289 1.78 -5.71 15.51
C LYS A 289 2.36 -6.98 16.12
N GLU A 290 1.72 -8.12 15.87
CA GLU A 290 2.12 -9.41 16.38
C GLU A 290 2.39 -10.36 15.22
N PHE A 291 3.51 -11.06 15.34
CA PHE A 291 3.98 -12.07 14.39
C PHE A 291 4.25 -13.36 15.16
N TYR A 292 4.37 -14.47 14.43
CA TYR A 292 4.94 -15.70 14.98
C TYR A 292 6.46 -15.63 15.19
#